data_AF-A0A504WVP7-F1
#
_entry.id   AF-A0A504WVP7-F1
#
_cell.length_a   1.000
_cell.length_b   1.000
_cell.length_c   1.000
_cell.angle_alpha   90.00
_cell.angle_beta   90.00
_cell.angle_gamma   90.00
#
_symmetry.space_group_name_H-M   'P 1'
#
loop_
_entity.id
_entity.type
_entity.pdbx_description
1 polymer ?
#
loop_
_entity_poly.entity_id
_entity_poly.type
_entity_poly.pdbx_seq_one_letter_code
_entity_poly.pdbx_strand_id
1 'polypeptide(L)'
;MLSRVIGAVVDVHFSEGVPPVLTALDVTEDLGRDEPLTLEIVQHLDANTGRCIAMQTTDLLKLKSKVVSTGGNISVPVGRETLGRIFNVLGDAIDQRGPVGEKMRMAIHAEAPKLADQAAEDTILTTGIKVIDLILPYCKGGKIGLFGGAGVGKTVIIMELINNVAKGHGGFSVFAGVGERTREGTDLYLEMMQSKVIDLKGESKCVLVYGQMNEPPGARARVAQSALTMAEYFRDVEGQNVLLFIDNIFRFTQANSEVSALLGRIPAAVGYQPTLAEDLGMLQERITSTTKGSITSVQAVYVPADDITDPAPATTFSHLDATTVLDRAVAESGIYPAVNPLECASRIMDPDVIDVDHYNVAQDIVQMLTKYKELQDIIAVLGIDELSEEDKVVVDRARKVTRFLSQPFQVAEVFTGMTGHYVQLADTVESFSGLLMGSYDQIPEMAFYMVGGIKSVLEKAKAMAEEAAAMEKQRRARQAANASDSQ
;
A
#
# COMPACT_ATOMS: atom_id res chain seq x y z
N MET A 1 2.17 -41.12 3.70
CA MET A 1 1.08 -41.50 2.78
C MET A 1 -0.17 -40.72 3.12
N LEU A 2 -0.95 -40.30 2.13
CA LEU A 2 -2.20 -39.58 2.36
C LEU A 2 -3.25 -40.45 3.06
N SER A 3 -3.86 -39.94 4.14
CA SER A 3 -4.90 -40.64 4.89
C SER A 3 -6.30 -40.06 4.64
N ARG A 4 -6.42 -38.74 4.42
CA ARG A 4 -7.71 -38.06 4.19
C ARG A 4 -7.54 -36.80 3.34
N VAL A 5 -8.56 -36.45 2.55
CA VAL A 5 -8.62 -35.20 1.77
C VAL A 5 -10.00 -34.56 1.98
N ILE A 6 -10.03 -33.30 2.41
CA ILE A 6 -11.26 -32.49 2.56
C ILE A 6 -10.97 -31.08 2.01
N GLY A 7 -11.39 -30.81 0.78
CA GLY A 7 -11.06 -29.54 0.13
C GLY A 7 -9.55 -29.30 0.13
N ALA A 8 -9.10 -28.14 0.61
CA ALA A 8 -7.68 -27.80 0.71
C ALA A 8 -6.95 -28.43 1.93
N VAL A 9 -7.67 -29.11 2.83
CA VAL A 9 -7.09 -29.77 4.00
C VAL A 9 -6.81 -31.24 3.71
N VAL A 10 -5.60 -31.67 4.03
CA VAL A 10 -5.09 -32.99 3.71
C VAL A 10 -4.42 -33.59 4.93
N ASP A 11 -4.86 -34.77 5.37
CA ASP A 11 -4.20 -35.51 6.45
C ASP A 11 -3.18 -36.49 5.86
N VAL A 12 -1.96 -36.49 6.42
CA VAL A 12 -0.83 -37.32 5.97
C VAL A 12 -0.36 -38.20 7.13
N HIS A 13 -0.30 -39.50 6.88
CA HIS A 13 0.22 -40.50 7.80
C HIS A 13 1.71 -40.80 7.54
N PHE A 14 2.51 -40.82 8.59
CA PHE A 14 3.95 -41.07 8.60
C PHE A 14 4.26 -42.31 9.43
N SER A 15 5.13 -43.18 8.92
CA SER A 15 5.54 -44.40 9.63
C SER A 15 6.57 -44.16 10.73
N GLU A 16 7.36 -43.09 10.63
CA GLU A 16 8.50 -42.77 11.50
C GLU A 16 8.25 -41.53 12.36
N GLY A 17 6.98 -41.16 12.58
CA GLY A 17 6.57 -39.96 13.30
C GLY A 17 6.33 -38.75 12.39
N VAL A 18 5.54 -37.79 12.88
CA VAL A 18 5.15 -36.59 12.12
C VAL A 18 6.30 -35.56 12.12
N PRO A 19 6.66 -34.97 10.95
CA PRO A 19 7.58 -33.83 10.88
C PRO A 19 7.05 -32.61 11.66
N PRO A 20 7.91 -31.63 12.01
CA PRO A 20 7.46 -30.43 12.74
C PRO A 20 6.32 -29.67 12.04
N VAL A 21 5.54 -28.92 12.82
CA VAL A 21 4.55 -27.98 12.29
C VAL A 21 5.25 -26.95 11.40
N LEU A 22 4.56 -26.52 10.34
CA LEU A 22 5.02 -25.64 9.26
C LEU A 22 6.01 -26.27 8.26
N THR A 23 6.33 -27.56 8.42
CA THR A 23 7.15 -28.28 7.45
C THR A 23 6.41 -28.47 6.14
N ALA A 24 7.12 -28.26 5.02
CA ALA A 24 6.62 -28.50 3.67
C ALA A 24 6.75 -29.97 3.27
N LEU A 25 5.78 -30.44 2.50
CA LEU A 25 5.68 -31.80 2.01
C LEU A 25 5.31 -31.81 0.53
N ASP A 26 6.05 -32.53 -0.29
CA ASP A 26 5.79 -32.66 -1.72
C ASP A 26 5.09 -33.97 -2.04
N VAL A 27 4.03 -33.90 -2.84
CA VAL A 27 3.35 -35.08 -3.36
C VAL A 27 4.06 -35.56 -4.61
N THR A 28 4.88 -36.61 -4.45
CA THR A 28 5.77 -37.15 -5.50
C THR A 28 5.09 -38.08 -6.51
N GLU A 29 3.84 -38.48 -6.27
CA GLU A 29 3.16 -39.42 -7.14
C GLU A 29 2.62 -38.75 -8.40
N ASP A 30 2.91 -39.33 -9.57
CA ASP A 30 2.35 -38.86 -10.83
C ASP A 30 0.87 -39.24 -10.91
N LEU A 31 0.03 -38.23 -10.72
CA LEU A 31 -1.43 -38.34 -10.71
C LEU A 31 -2.07 -37.78 -11.98
N GLY A 32 -1.28 -37.55 -13.04
CA GLY A 32 -1.76 -36.87 -14.25
C GLY A 32 -2.11 -35.41 -14.01
N ARG A 33 -1.35 -34.75 -13.12
CA ARG A 33 -1.52 -33.35 -12.77
C ARG A 33 -0.56 -32.50 -13.60
N ASP A 34 -1.06 -31.36 -14.08
CA ASP A 34 -0.25 -30.40 -14.83
C ASP A 34 0.73 -29.63 -13.92
N GLU A 35 0.41 -29.55 -12.63
CA GLU A 35 1.17 -28.79 -11.63
C GLU A 35 1.54 -29.64 -10.40
N PRO A 36 2.73 -29.41 -9.81
CA PRO A 36 3.15 -30.05 -8.57
C PRO A 36 2.22 -29.64 -7.41
N LEU A 37 2.19 -30.47 -6.37
CA LEU A 37 1.40 -30.22 -5.17
C LEU A 37 2.29 -30.23 -3.94
N THR A 38 2.34 -29.09 -3.26
CA THR A 38 3.03 -28.92 -1.98
C THR A 38 1.99 -28.71 -0.88
N LEU A 39 2.20 -29.39 0.24
CA LEU A 39 1.40 -29.31 1.45
C LEU A 39 2.25 -28.71 2.57
N GLU A 40 1.63 -27.99 3.50
CA GLU A 40 2.27 -27.50 4.73
C GLU A 40 1.57 -28.09 5.95
N ILE A 41 2.33 -28.67 6.89
CA ILE A 41 1.76 -29.20 8.14
C ILE A 41 1.30 -28.04 9.04
N VAL A 42 0.05 -28.07 9.50
CA VAL A 42 -0.50 -27.04 10.41
C VAL A 42 -0.81 -27.59 11.80
N GLN A 43 -1.10 -28.89 11.92
CA GLN A 43 -1.45 -29.49 13.19
C GLN A 43 -1.06 -30.97 13.24
N HIS A 44 -0.62 -31.47 14.39
CA HIS A 44 -0.48 -32.91 14.63
C HIS A 44 -1.79 -33.45 15.22
N LEU A 45 -2.36 -34.47 14.58
CA LEU A 45 -3.59 -35.14 15.07
C LEU A 45 -3.25 -36.24 16.07
N ASP A 46 -2.17 -36.96 15.80
CA ASP A 46 -1.60 -38.01 16.64
C ASP A 46 -0.09 -38.12 16.38
N ALA A 47 0.58 -39.12 16.96
CA ALA A 47 2.03 -39.31 16.83
C ALA A 47 2.52 -39.59 15.39
N ASN A 48 1.61 -40.02 14.51
CA ASN A 48 1.91 -40.46 13.14
C ASN A 48 1.08 -39.73 12.08
N THR A 49 0.11 -38.89 12.42
CA THR A 49 -0.75 -38.19 11.46
C THR A 49 -0.63 -36.68 11.61
N GLY A 50 -0.16 -36.02 10.56
CA GLY A 50 -0.12 -34.56 10.42
C GLY A 50 -1.25 -34.07 9.53
N ARG A 51 -1.99 -33.05 9.99
CA ARG A 51 -2.96 -32.30 9.19
C ARG A 51 -2.25 -31.16 8.48
N CYS A 52 -2.45 -31.11 7.17
CA CYS A 52 -1.77 -30.20 6.26
C CYS A 52 -2.77 -29.33 5.50
N ILE A 53 -2.28 -28.22 4.96
CA ILE A 53 -2.98 -27.36 4.00
C ILE A 53 -2.26 -27.42 2.65
N ALA A 54 -3.03 -27.45 1.56
CA ALA A 54 -2.51 -27.50 0.21
C ALA A 54 -2.28 -26.10 -0.37
N MET A 55 -1.15 -25.93 -1.08
CA MET A 55 -0.82 -24.69 -1.80
C MET A 55 -1.36 -24.67 -3.24
N GLN A 56 -1.67 -25.83 -3.81
CA GLN A 56 -2.35 -25.98 -5.10
C GLN A 56 -3.67 -26.75 -4.94
N THR A 57 -4.47 -26.86 -6.01
CA THR A 57 -5.71 -27.65 -6.00
C THR A 57 -5.46 -29.10 -5.53
N THR A 58 -6.37 -29.68 -4.76
CA THR A 58 -6.29 -31.10 -4.34
C THR A 58 -7.02 -32.04 -5.30
N ASP A 59 -7.39 -31.55 -6.48
CA ASP A 59 -8.03 -32.38 -7.51
C ASP A 59 -7.15 -33.56 -7.94
N LEU A 60 -7.80 -34.67 -8.29
CA LEU A 60 -7.17 -35.93 -8.69
C LEU A 60 -6.30 -36.60 -7.61
N LEU A 61 -6.27 -36.04 -6.39
CA LEU A 61 -5.50 -36.58 -5.27
C LEU A 61 -6.13 -37.89 -4.77
N LYS A 62 -5.37 -38.99 -4.86
CA LYS A 62 -5.80 -40.31 -4.41
C LYS A 62 -5.41 -40.54 -2.96
N LEU A 63 -6.20 -41.35 -2.26
CA LEU A 63 -5.81 -41.83 -0.95
C LEU A 63 -4.57 -42.71 -1.07
N LYS A 64 -3.74 -42.68 -0.03
CA LYS A 64 -2.45 -43.39 0.07
C LYS A 64 -1.35 -42.91 -0.88
N SER A 65 -1.53 -41.79 -1.60
CA SER A 65 -0.43 -41.32 -2.44
C SER A 65 0.82 -40.99 -1.64
N LYS A 66 1.97 -41.12 -2.29
CA LYS A 66 3.28 -40.88 -1.69
C LYS A 66 3.54 -39.39 -1.49
N VAL A 67 3.95 -39.06 -0.27
CA VAL A 67 4.28 -37.71 0.18
C VAL A 67 5.67 -37.76 0.79
N VAL A 68 6.52 -36.81 0.45
CA VAL A 68 7.91 -36.70 0.92
C VAL A 68 8.08 -35.37 1.63
N SER A 69 8.74 -35.38 2.79
CA SER A 69 9.09 -34.14 3.48
C SER A 69 10.28 -33.47 2.81
N THR A 70 10.23 -32.15 2.67
CA THR A 70 11.36 -31.35 2.20
C THR A 70 12.45 -31.18 3.27
N GLY A 71 12.16 -31.56 4.52
CA GLY A 71 13.07 -31.43 5.67
C GLY A 71 12.96 -30.10 6.41
N GLY A 72 12.13 -29.16 5.95
CA GLY A 72 11.93 -27.87 6.59
C GLY A 72 10.71 -27.13 6.07
N ASN A 73 10.60 -25.85 6.42
CA ASN A 73 9.49 -25.01 5.99
C ASN A 73 9.53 -24.75 4.48
N ILE A 74 8.44 -24.23 3.91
CA ILE A 74 8.46 -23.67 2.55
C ILE A 74 9.58 -22.63 2.48
N SER A 75 10.41 -22.69 1.45
CA SER A 75 11.55 -21.79 1.26
C SER A 75 11.45 -21.06 -0.07
N VAL A 76 11.79 -19.78 -0.09
CA VAL A 76 11.65 -18.89 -1.25
C VAL A 76 13.01 -18.30 -1.66
N PRO A 77 13.23 -18.02 -2.95
CA PRO A 77 14.42 -17.32 -3.42
C PRO A 77 14.55 -15.98 -2.72
N VAL A 78 15.78 -15.62 -2.35
CA VAL A 78 16.12 -14.29 -1.84
C VAL A 78 17.37 -13.76 -2.55
N GLY A 79 17.63 -12.46 -2.42
CA GLY A 79 18.73 -11.79 -3.11
C GLY A 79 18.29 -10.84 -4.21
N ARG A 80 19.25 -10.08 -4.74
CA ARG A 80 19.03 -9.13 -5.83
C ARG A 80 18.58 -9.80 -7.13
N GLU A 81 18.85 -11.08 -7.28
CA GLU A 81 18.43 -11.90 -8.40
C GLU A 81 16.89 -12.02 -8.49
N THR A 82 16.18 -11.75 -7.40
CA THR A 82 14.71 -11.72 -7.36
C THR A 82 14.11 -10.43 -7.93
N LEU A 83 14.89 -9.36 -8.08
CA LEU A 83 14.41 -8.07 -8.54
C LEU A 83 13.92 -8.14 -10.00
N GLY A 84 12.74 -7.58 -10.24
CA GLY A 84 12.07 -7.55 -11.54
C GLY A 84 11.39 -8.86 -11.93
N ARG A 85 11.35 -9.85 -11.04
CA ARG A 85 10.73 -11.16 -11.25
C ARG A 85 9.37 -11.25 -10.56
N ILE A 86 8.56 -12.19 -11.04
CA ILE A 86 7.26 -12.53 -10.46
C ILE A 86 7.30 -13.93 -9.86
N PHE A 87 6.92 -14.06 -8.60
CA PHE A 87 6.92 -15.32 -7.85
C PHE A 87 5.52 -15.72 -7.38
N ASN A 88 5.30 -17.03 -7.27
CA ASN A 88 4.17 -17.58 -6.51
C ASN A 88 4.55 -17.75 -5.01
N VAL A 89 3.63 -18.30 -4.21
CA VAL A 89 3.83 -18.58 -2.77
C VAL A 89 5.00 -19.54 -2.46
N LEU A 90 5.34 -20.44 -3.38
CA LEU A 90 6.44 -21.40 -3.19
C LEU A 90 7.80 -20.80 -3.60
N GLY A 91 7.81 -19.63 -4.22
CA GLY A 91 9.01 -19.00 -4.76
C GLY A 91 9.36 -19.46 -6.17
N ASP A 92 8.45 -20.11 -6.89
CA ASP A 92 8.65 -20.43 -8.30
C ASP A 92 8.36 -19.19 -9.15
N ALA A 93 9.19 -18.96 -10.16
CA ALA A 93 9.01 -17.83 -11.08
C ALA A 93 7.89 -18.11 -12.09
N ILE A 94 6.87 -17.24 -12.12
CA ILE A 94 5.67 -17.38 -12.97
C ILE A 94 5.64 -16.39 -14.14
N ASP A 95 6.72 -15.65 -14.35
CA ASP A 95 6.86 -14.64 -15.41
C ASP A 95 7.36 -15.20 -16.76
N GLN A 96 7.63 -16.51 -16.84
CA GLN A 96 8.15 -17.20 -18.04
C GLN A 96 9.52 -16.69 -18.53
N ARG A 97 10.33 -16.10 -17.64
CA ARG A 97 11.64 -15.50 -18.00
C ARG A 97 12.84 -16.38 -17.67
N GLY A 98 12.62 -17.69 -17.65
CA GLY A 98 13.65 -18.68 -17.28
C GLY A 98 13.96 -18.67 -15.77
N PRO A 99 15.01 -19.41 -15.35
CA PRO A 99 15.37 -19.54 -13.95
C PRO A 99 15.83 -18.21 -13.34
N VAL A 100 15.69 -18.07 -12.02
CA VAL A 100 15.99 -16.83 -11.27
C VAL A 100 17.49 -16.63 -11.06
N GLY A 101 18.27 -17.72 -11.04
CA GLY A 101 19.69 -17.65 -10.71
C GLY A 101 19.94 -17.40 -9.22
N GLU A 102 18.99 -17.82 -8.37
CA GLU A 102 19.07 -17.69 -6.92
C GLU A 102 20.34 -18.32 -6.34
N LYS A 103 20.94 -17.65 -5.34
CA LYS A 103 22.10 -18.18 -4.59
C LYS A 103 21.70 -18.73 -3.22
N MET A 104 20.56 -18.29 -2.70
CA MET A 104 20.09 -18.60 -1.36
C MET A 104 18.57 -18.68 -1.38
N ARG A 105 18.02 -19.60 -0.58
CA ARG A 105 16.60 -19.65 -0.21
C ARG A 105 16.44 -19.47 1.29
N MET A 106 15.37 -18.81 1.71
CA MET A 106 15.02 -18.61 3.11
C MET A 106 13.63 -19.16 3.41
N ALA A 107 13.43 -19.68 4.61
CA ALA A 107 12.14 -20.18 5.07
C ALA A 107 11.12 -19.04 5.23
N ILE A 108 9.88 -19.27 4.81
CA ILE A 108 8.84 -18.22 4.88
C ILE A 108 8.36 -17.91 6.30
N HIS A 109 8.52 -18.87 7.21
CA HIS A 109 8.17 -18.76 8.63
C HIS A 109 9.43 -18.43 9.43
N ALA A 110 9.62 -17.14 9.66
CA ALA A 110 10.63 -16.59 10.57
C ALA A 110 9.98 -16.09 11.85
N GLU A 111 10.74 -16.06 12.95
CA GLU A 111 10.32 -15.39 14.18
C GLU A 111 10.43 -13.87 14.01
N ALA A 112 9.58 -13.12 14.71
CA ALA A 112 9.70 -11.67 14.75
C ALA A 112 11.01 -11.23 15.43
N PRO A 113 11.59 -10.07 15.04
CA PRO A 113 12.80 -9.55 15.69
C PRO A 113 12.59 -9.37 17.21
N LYS A 114 13.60 -9.76 17.99
CA LYS A 114 13.54 -9.65 19.45
C LYS A 114 13.55 -8.19 19.86
N LEU A 115 13.08 -7.90 21.07
CA LEU A 115 13.09 -6.54 21.62
C LEU A 115 14.47 -5.86 21.54
N ALA A 116 15.56 -6.62 21.71
CA ALA A 116 16.93 -6.11 21.64
C ALA A 116 17.37 -5.71 20.21
N ASP A 117 16.70 -6.23 19.19
CA ASP A 117 17.00 -5.98 17.78
C ASP A 117 16.19 -4.80 17.21
N GLN A 118 15.16 -4.35 17.93
CA GLN A 118 14.28 -3.25 17.55
C GLN A 118 15.01 -1.90 17.66
N ALA A 119 14.84 -1.03 16.67
CA ALA A 119 15.32 0.35 16.74
C ALA A 119 14.25 1.26 17.36
N ALA A 120 14.66 2.16 18.25
CA ALA A 120 13.76 3.09 18.95
C ALA A 120 13.62 4.47 18.28
N GLU A 121 14.33 4.70 17.16
CA GLU A 121 14.31 6.00 16.48
C GLU A 121 13.12 6.10 15.52
N ASP A 122 12.06 6.74 16.00
CA ASP A 122 10.95 7.19 15.16
C ASP A 122 11.42 8.31 14.23
N THR A 123 11.67 7.97 12.96
CA THR A 123 12.10 8.92 11.94
C THR A 123 11.10 8.98 10.80
N ILE A 124 10.88 10.17 10.24
CA ILE A 124 10.01 10.36 9.08
C ILE A 124 10.61 9.67 7.84
N LEU A 125 9.77 8.96 7.11
CA LEU A 125 9.99 8.55 5.73
C LEU A 125 9.39 9.61 4.79
N THR A 126 10.23 10.46 4.22
CA THR A 126 9.78 11.48 3.27
C THR A 126 9.31 10.84 1.96
N THR A 127 8.02 10.95 1.69
CA THR A 127 7.37 10.31 0.53
C THR A 127 7.42 11.18 -0.73
N GLY A 128 7.65 12.49 -0.58
CA GLY A 128 7.59 13.45 -1.66
C GLY A 128 6.16 13.84 -2.06
N ILE A 129 5.15 13.37 -1.31
CA ILE A 129 3.72 13.61 -1.55
C ILE A 129 3.23 14.57 -0.46
N LYS A 130 2.84 15.78 -0.85
CA LYS A 130 2.52 16.89 0.08
C LYS A 130 1.51 16.51 1.16
N VAL A 131 0.39 15.91 0.79
CA VAL A 131 -0.67 15.57 1.75
C VAL A 131 -0.21 14.52 2.76
N ILE A 132 0.61 13.56 2.33
CA ILE A 132 1.14 12.52 3.21
C ILE A 132 2.18 13.12 4.14
N ASP A 133 3.20 13.78 3.57
CA ASP A 133 4.31 14.33 4.34
C ASP A 133 3.86 15.42 5.32
N LEU A 134 2.83 16.21 5.00
CA LEU A 134 2.33 17.27 5.88
C LEU A 134 1.40 16.74 6.98
N ILE A 135 0.32 16.03 6.61
CA ILE A 135 -0.81 15.74 7.52
C ILE A 135 -0.63 14.38 8.22
N LEU A 136 -0.10 13.38 7.50
CA LEU A 136 0.00 12.00 7.99
C LEU A 136 1.37 11.39 7.68
N PRO A 137 2.46 12.00 8.19
CA PRO A 137 3.81 11.60 7.83
C PRO A 137 4.02 10.12 8.17
N TYR A 138 4.66 9.40 7.25
CA TYR A 138 4.97 7.98 7.43
C TYR A 138 6.24 7.84 8.27
N CYS A 139 6.26 6.89 9.19
CA CYS A 139 7.47 6.55 9.93
C CYS A 139 8.26 5.43 9.22
N LYS A 140 9.60 5.49 9.33
CA LYS A 140 10.47 4.42 8.83
C LYS A 140 10.30 3.15 9.67
N GLY A 141 10.10 2.01 9.00
CA GLY A 141 9.73 0.75 9.64
C GLY A 141 8.28 0.68 10.12
N GLY A 142 7.50 1.72 9.83
CA GLY A 142 6.10 1.79 10.21
C GLY A 142 5.20 0.92 9.36
N LYS A 143 3.99 0.70 9.86
CA LYS A 143 2.90 0.03 9.16
C LYS A 143 1.85 1.06 8.78
N ILE A 144 1.65 1.24 7.48
CA ILE A 144 0.72 2.23 6.93
C ILE A 144 -0.50 1.50 6.37
N GLY A 145 -1.70 1.91 6.78
CA GLY A 145 -2.94 1.42 6.20
C GLY A 145 -3.45 2.36 5.13
N LEU A 146 -3.69 1.85 3.93
CA LEU A 146 -4.27 2.58 2.81
C LEU A 146 -5.72 2.11 2.59
N PHE A 147 -6.64 2.97 3.01
CA PHE A 147 -8.08 2.72 2.99
C PHE A 147 -8.68 3.38 1.77
N GLY A 148 -9.62 2.71 1.11
CA GLY A 148 -10.33 3.31 -0.02
C GLY A 148 -11.05 2.30 -0.90
N GLY A 149 -12.14 2.75 -1.51
CA GLY A 149 -12.92 1.97 -2.47
C GLY A 149 -12.19 1.70 -3.79
N ALA A 150 -12.87 1.06 -4.74
CA ALA A 150 -12.38 0.96 -6.11
C ALA A 150 -12.40 2.34 -6.79
N GLY A 151 -11.35 2.64 -7.58
CA GLY A 151 -11.29 3.84 -8.42
C GLY A 151 -10.74 5.12 -7.76
N VAL A 152 -10.36 5.09 -6.47
CA VAL A 152 -9.85 6.27 -5.75
C VAL A 152 -8.34 6.52 -5.89
N GLY A 153 -7.64 5.74 -6.74
CA GLY A 153 -6.22 5.94 -7.03
C GLY A 153 -5.22 5.18 -6.14
N LYS A 154 -5.64 4.11 -5.44
CA LYS A 154 -4.78 3.28 -4.57
C LYS A 154 -3.49 2.81 -5.26
N THR A 155 -3.64 2.15 -6.42
CA THR A 155 -2.53 1.62 -7.21
C THR A 155 -1.59 2.73 -7.66
N VAL A 156 -2.13 3.89 -8.02
CA VAL A 156 -1.32 5.04 -8.45
C VAL A 156 -0.47 5.59 -7.30
N ILE A 157 -1.02 5.68 -6.09
CA ILE A 157 -0.27 6.06 -4.89
C ILE A 157 0.83 5.04 -4.58
N ILE A 158 0.51 3.73 -4.64
CA ILE A 158 1.50 2.67 -4.42
C ILE A 158 2.67 2.79 -5.41
N MET A 159 2.37 2.95 -6.69
CA MET A 159 3.41 3.13 -7.72
C MET A 159 4.23 4.40 -7.52
N GLU A 160 3.60 5.51 -7.14
CA GLU A 160 4.30 6.77 -6.88
C GLU A 160 5.22 6.63 -5.66
N LEU A 161 4.77 5.98 -4.59
CA LEU A 161 5.59 5.69 -3.41
C LEU A 161 6.81 4.82 -3.77
N ILE A 162 6.62 3.79 -4.60
CA ILE A 162 7.73 2.97 -5.11
C ILE A 162 8.73 3.85 -5.88
N ASN A 163 8.25 4.66 -6.83
CA ASN A 163 9.09 5.55 -7.63
C ASN A 163 9.86 6.57 -6.77
N ASN A 164 9.18 7.19 -5.81
CA ASN A 164 9.72 8.26 -4.99
C ASN A 164 10.75 7.76 -3.99
N VAL A 165 10.49 6.65 -3.31
CA VAL A 165 11.45 6.07 -2.37
C VAL A 165 12.63 5.44 -3.10
N ALA A 166 12.41 4.82 -4.25
CA ALA A 166 13.48 4.32 -5.10
C ALA A 166 14.43 5.41 -5.64
N LYS A 167 13.95 6.65 -5.80
CA LYS A 167 14.75 7.81 -6.24
C LYS A 167 15.40 8.55 -5.06
N GLY A 168 14.67 8.72 -3.95
CA GLY A 168 15.11 9.51 -2.80
C GLY A 168 15.96 8.74 -1.78
N HIS A 169 15.72 7.43 -1.60
CA HIS A 169 16.29 6.65 -0.49
C HIS A 169 17.09 5.42 -0.94
N GLY A 170 17.11 5.11 -2.25
CA GLY A 170 17.92 4.01 -2.81
C GLY A 170 17.51 2.60 -2.36
N GLY A 171 16.34 2.44 -1.75
CA GLY A 171 15.80 1.17 -1.26
C GLY A 171 15.10 0.35 -2.34
N PHE A 172 14.97 -0.96 -2.09
CA PHE A 172 14.16 -1.87 -2.90
C PHE A 172 12.72 -1.94 -2.38
N SER A 173 11.82 -2.36 -3.27
CA SER A 173 10.41 -2.59 -2.95
C SER A 173 10.04 -4.05 -3.17
N VAL A 174 9.15 -4.57 -2.35
CA VAL A 174 8.54 -5.89 -2.53
C VAL A 174 7.02 -5.71 -2.53
N PHE A 175 6.35 -6.26 -3.52
CA PHE A 175 4.89 -6.24 -3.62
C PHE A 175 4.31 -7.63 -3.37
N ALA A 176 3.43 -7.73 -2.39
CA ALA A 176 2.67 -8.92 -2.03
C ALA A 176 1.22 -8.76 -2.50
N GLY A 177 0.89 -9.40 -3.62
CA GLY A 177 -0.47 -9.48 -4.15
C GLY A 177 -1.25 -10.62 -3.50
N VAL A 178 -1.76 -10.38 -2.29
CA VAL A 178 -2.53 -11.32 -1.48
C VAL A 178 -4.00 -11.33 -1.90
N GLY A 179 -4.43 -12.42 -2.53
CA GLY A 179 -5.80 -12.57 -3.03
C GLY A 179 -6.14 -11.52 -4.09
N GLU A 180 -5.15 -11.12 -4.89
CA GLU A 180 -5.31 -10.12 -5.93
C GLU A 180 -5.99 -10.66 -7.18
N ARG A 181 -6.59 -9.76 -7.96
CA ARG A 181 -7.11 -10.13 -9.28
C ARG A 181 -5.96 -10.27 -10.25
N THR A 182 -5.93 -11.37 -11.01
CA THR A 182 -4.91 -11.63 -12.05
C THR A 182 -4.80 -10.49 -13.06
N ARG A 183 -5.92 -9.85 -13.41
CA ARG A 183 -5.95 -8.66 -14.28
C ARG A 183 -5.18 -7.49 -13.66
N GLU A 184 -5.45 -7.17 -12.39
CA GLU A 184 -4.82 -6.04 -11.68
C GLU A 184 -3.32 -6.29 -11.49
N GLY A 185 -2.91 -7.54 -11.25
CA GLY A 185 -1.48 -7.92 -11.25
C GLY A 185 -0.80 -7.74 -12.61
N THR A 186 -1.50 -8.04 -13.71
CA THR A 186 -0.98 -7.82 -15.07
C THR A 186 -0.84 -6.34 -15.38
N ASP A 187 -1.86 -5.55 -15.06
CA ASP A 187 -1.87 -4.10 -15.27
C ASP A 187 -0.72 -3.45 -14.48
N LEU A 188 -0.55 -3.81 -13.20
CA LEU A 188 0.53 -3.32 -12.35
C LEU A 188 1.91 -3.69 -12.91
N TYR A 189 2.11 -4.93 -13.36
CA TYR A 189 3.39 -5.35 -13.93
C TYR A 189 3.71 -4.59 -15.22
N LEU A 190 2.72 -4.37 -16.10
CA LEU A 190 2.88 -3.58 -17.32
C LEU A 190 3.22 -2.11 -17.00
N GLU A 191 2.52 -1.50 -16.04
CA GLU A 191 2.77 -0.13 -15.59
C GLU A 191 4.16 0.01 -14.95
N MET A 192 4.61 -0.97 -14.16
CA MET A 192 5.96 -0.98 -13.60
C MET A 192 7.05 -1.11 -14.67
N MET A 193 6.79 -1.83 -15.77
CA MET A 193 7.70 -1.87 -16.91
C MET A 193 7.74 -0.55 -17.67
N GLN A 194 6.58 0.09 -17.89
CA GLN A 194 6.50 1.38 -18.58
C GLN A 194 7.18 2.51 -17.79
N SER A 195 6.97 2.53 -16.47
CA SER A 195 7.60 3.49 -15.55
C SER A 195 9.07 3.18 -15.25
N LYS A 196 9.62 2.08 -15.78
CA LYS A 196 11.00 1.60 -15.54
C LYS A 196 11.33 1.30 -14.08
N VAL A 197 10.31 1.02 -13.25
CA VAL A 197 10.51 0.43 -11.92
C VAL A 197 11.01 -1.02 -12.06
N ILE A 198 10.46 -1.73 -13.05
CA ILE A 198 10.95 -3.02 -13.51
C ILE A 198 11.59 -2.82 -14.87
N ASP A 199 12.92 -2.81 -14.93
CA ASP A 199 13.67 -2.77 -16.19
C ASP A 199 14.14 -4.17 -16.57
N LEU A 200 13.71 -4.62 -17.75
CA LEU A 200 13.96 -5.96 -18.28
C LEU A 200 15.40 -6.14 -18.78
N LYS A 201 16.08 -5.04 -19.07
CA LYS A 201 17.45 -5.02 -19.60
C LYS A 201 18.43 -4.33 -18.64
N GLY A 202 17.92 -3.74 -17.57
CA GLY A 202 18.67 -2.93 -16.62
C GLY A 202 18.42 -3.37 -15.18
N GLU A 203 18.52 -2.40 -14.27
CA GLU A 203 18.35 -2.62 -12.84
C GLU A 203 16.88 -2.42 -12.44
N SER A 204 16.23 -3.52 -12.08
CA SER A 204 14.90 -3.50 -11.48
C SER A 204 14.97 -3.20 -9.99
N LYS A 205 13.92 -2.55 -9.45
CA LYS A 205 13.87 -2.15 -8.04
C LYS A 205 12.73 -2.77 -7.25
N CYS A 206 11.90 -3.57 -7.89
CA CYS A 206 10.71 -4.18 -7.29
C CYS A 206 10.72 -5.70 -7.47
N VAL A 207 10.33 -6.44 -6.44
CA VAL A 207 10.01 -7.88 -6.52
C VAL A 207 8.50 -8.05 -6.43
N LEU A 208 7.91 -8.88 -7.29
CA LEU A 208 6.47 -9.15 -7.24
C LEU A 208 6.22 -10.58 -6.76
N VAL A 209 5.39 -10.73 -5.73
CA VAL A 209 4.96 -12.03 -5.22
C VAL A 209 3.43 -12.06 -5.21
N TYR A 210 2.84 -12.92 -6.05
CA TYR A 210 1.39 -13.01 -6.19
C TYR A 210 0.85 -14.32 -5.63
N GLY A 211 -0.28 -14.21 -4.95
CA GLY A 211 -1.13 -15.31 -4.53
C GLY A 211 -2.54 -14.94 -4.91
N GLN A 212 -2.92 -15.31 -6.12
CA GLN A 212 -4.09 -14.75 -6.80
C GLN A 212 -5.42 -15.30 -6.27
N MET A 213 -6.55 -14.67 -6.61
CA MET A 213 -7.88 -15.12 -6.18
C MET A 213 -8.26 -16.54 -6.64
N ASN A 214 -7.69 -17.02 -7.75
CA ASN A 214 -7.91 -18.38 -8.26
C ASN A 214 -7.11 -19.44 -7.47
N GLU A 215 -6.15 -19.04 -6.64
CA GLU A 215 -5.38 -19.96 -5.83
C GLU A 215 -6.14 -20.37 -4.55
N PRO A 216 -5.88 -21.60 -4.04
CA PRO A 216 -6.52 -22.08 -2.83
C PRO A 216 -6.17 -21.19 -1.63
N PRO A 217 -6.99 -21.23 -0.55
CA PRO A 217 -6.77 -20.39 0.62
C PRO A 217 -5.43 -20.64 1.30
N GLY A 218 -4.84 -21.85 1.18
CA GLY A 218 -3.51 -22.13 1.71
C GLY A 218 -2.43 -21.23 1.11
N ALA A 219 -2.41 -21.07 -0.21
CA ALA A 219 -1.47 -20.19 -0.90
C ALA A 219 -1.69 -18.71 -0.54
N ARG A 220 -2.94 -18.25 -0.59
CA ARG A 220 -3.30 -16.87 -0.21
C ARG A 220 -2.93 -16.54 1.25
N ALA A 221 -3.02 -17.51 2.16
CA ALA A 221 -2.65 -17.35 3.57
C ALA A 221 -1.13 -17.37 3.85
N ARG A 222 -0.30 -17.68 2.84
CA ARG A 222 1.17 -17.81 2.96
C ARG A 222 1.97 -16.88 2.05
N VAL A 223 1.33 -16.31 1.03
CA VAL A 223 2.00 -15.44 0.06
C VAL A 223 2.56 -14.17 0.71
N ALA A 224 1.87 -13.61 1.71
CA ALA A 224 2.33 -12.41 2.40
C ALA A 224 3.66 -12.67 3.15
N GLN A 225 3.79 -13.83 3.80
CA GLN A 225 5.03 -14.27 4.45
C GLN A 225 6.15 -14.51 3.45
N SER A 226 5.82 -15.01 2.24
CA SER A 226 6.78 -15.24 1.17
C SER A 226 7.41 -13.93 0.70
N ALA A 227 6.57 -12.91 0.46
CA ALA A 227 7.01 -11.56 0.14
C ALA A 227 7.80 -10.92 1.29
N LEU A 228 7.32 -11.06 2.53
CA LEU A 228 7.98 -10.54 3.72
C LEU A 228 9.38 -11.14 3.89
N THR A 229 9.56 -12.42 3.60
CA THR A 229 10.87 -13.09 3.68
C THR A 229 11.87 -12.51 2.68
N MET A 230 11.43 -12.15 1.48
CA MET A 230 12.27 -11.44 0.51
C MET A 230 12.63 -10.03 1.00
N ALA A 231 11.70 -9.32 1.64
CA ALA A 231 11.96 -8.01 2.25
C ALA A 231 12.92 -8.11 3.44
N GLU A 232 12.78 -9.12 4.29
CA GLU A 232 13.67 -9.40 5.44
C GLU A 232 15.11 -9.67 5.00
N TYR A 233 15.32 -10.33 3.87
CA TYR A 233 16.68 -10.49 3.32
C TYR A 233 17.34 -9.13 3.04
N PHE A 234 16.62 -8.21 2.38
CA PHE A 234 17.14 -6.86 2.10
C PHE A 234 17.35 -6.05 3.39
N ARG A 235 16.51 -6.24 4.42
CA ARG A 235 16.68 -5.62 5.73
C ARG A 235 17.90 -6.18 6.50
N ASP A 236 17.98 -7.49 6.65
CA ASP A 236 18.86 -8.14 7.63
C ASP A 236 20.23 -8.52 7.07
N VAL A 237 20.30 -8.83 5.77
CA VAL A 237 21.52 -9.24 5.06
C VAL A 237 22.12 -8.07 4.30
N GLU A 238 21.31 -7.30 3.56
CA GLU A 238 21.80 -6.13 2.81
C GLU A 238 21.83 -4.84 3.64
N GLY A 239 21.15 -4.78 4.78
CA GLY A 239 21.14 -3.60 5.65
C GLY A 239 20.45 -2.39 5.03
N GLN A 240 19.37 -2.61 4.29
CA GLN A 240 18.67 -1.56 3.55
C GLN A 240 17.30 -1.21 4.15
N ASN A 241 16.78 -0.06 3.74
CA ASN A 241 15.40 0.33 3.98
C ASN A 241 14.54 -0.18 2.82
N VAL A 242 13.52 -0.95 3.14
CA VAL A 242 12.71 -1.70 2.18
C VAL A 242 11.27 -1.23 2.29
N LEU A 243 10.60 -1.08 1.15
CA LEU A 243 9.15 -0.92 1.13
C LEU A 243 8.48 -2.26 0.88
N LEU A 244 7.54 -2.63 1.74
CA LEU A 244 6.67 -3.78 1.52
C LEU A 244 5.25 -3.32 1.23
N PHE A 245 4.73 -3.67 0.06
CA PHE A 245 3.35 -3.40 -0.29
C PHE A 245 2.52 -4.66 -0.10
N ILE A 246 1.42 -4.59 0.66
CA ILE A 246 0.51 -5.73 0.85
C ILE A 246 -0.86 -5.33 0.32
N ASP A 247 -1.21 -5.83 -0.85
CA ASP A 247 -2.55 -5.68 -1.43
C ASP A 247 -3.16 -7.08 -1.55
N ASN A 248 -4.10 -7.52 -0.71
CA ASN A 248 -4.75 -6.79 0.38
C ASN A 248 -4.63 -7.54 1.71
N ILE A 249 -4.33 -6.84 2.81
CA ILE A 249 -4.16 -7.50 4.12
C ILE A 249 -5.47 -8.12 4.63
N PHE A 250 -6.63 -7.60 4.23
CA PHE A 250 -7.91 -8.23 4.53
C PHE A 250 -8.03 -9.63 3.89
N ARG A 251 -7.48 -9.82 2.68
CA ARG A 251 -7.50 -11.11 1.97
C ARG A 251 -6.60 -12.15 2.64
N PHE A 252 -5.53 -11.71 3.29
CA PHE A 252 -4.74 -12.58 4.18
C PHE A 252 -5.61 -13.12 5.32
N THR A 253 -6.33 -12.24 6.02
CA THR A 253 -7.25 -12.62 7.08
C THR A 253 -8.37 -13.55 6.58
N GLN A 254 -8.97 -13.22 5.44
CA GLN A 254 -10.02 -14.03 4.83
C GLN A 254 -9.53 -15.44 4.50
N ALA A 255 -8.34 -15.57 3.89
CA ALA A 255 -7.75 -16.86 3.56
C ALA A 255 -7.48 -17.71 4.81
N ASN A 256 -6.98 -17.10 5.90
CA ASN A 256 -6.80 -17.79 7.17
C ASN A 256 -8.13 -18.20 7.83
N SER A 257 -9.18 -17.39 7.68
CA SER A 257 -10.54 -17.75 8.12
C SER A 257 -11.07 -18.98 7.38
N GLU A 258 -10.91 -19.03 6.05
CA GLU A 258 -11.26 -20.19 5.23
C GLU A 258 -10.48 -21.45 5.64
N VAL A 259 -9.16 -21.33 5.84
CA VAL A 259 -8.31 -22.43 6.33
C VAL A 259 -8.79 -22.91 7.70
N SER A 260 -9.03 -21.99 8.64
CA SER A 260 -9.49 -22.31 10.00
C SER A 260 -10.82 -23.07 10.01
N ALA A 261 -11.77 -22.68 9.16
CA ALA A 261 -13.03 -23.39 8.99
C ALA A 261 -12.82 -24.83 8.49
N LEU A 262 -11.94 -25.02 7.48
CA LEU A 262 -11.62 -26.35 6.95
C LEU A 262 -10.86 -27.23 7.96
N LEU A 263 -10.07 -26.63 8.85
CA LEU A 263 -9.41 -27.34 9.95
C LEU A 263 -10.40 -27.80 11.04
N GLY A 264 -11.64 -27.31 11.01
CA GLY A 264 -12.69 -27.63 11.99
C GLY A 264 -12.59 -26.84 13.29
N ARG A 265 -11.91 -25.69 13.28
CA ARG A 265 -11.86 -24.78 14.43
C ARG A 265 -13.22 -24.08 14.57
N ILE A 266 -13.67 -23.86 15.81
CA ILE A 266 -14.90 -23.12 16.08
C ILE A 266 -14.67 -21.65 15.68
N PRO A 267 -15.52 -21.05 14.83
CA PRO A 267 -15.38 -19.65 14.45
C PRO A 267 -15.67 -18.72 15.62
N ALA A 268 -15.02 -17.57 15.62
CA ALA A 268 -15.20 -16.50 16.60
C ALA A 268 -16.21 -15.45 16.09
N ALA A 269 -16.09 -14.20 16.55
CA ALA A 269 -16.95 -13.10 16.15
C ALA A 269 -17.03 -12.95 14.63
N VAL A 270 -18.25 -12.75 14.11
CA VAL A 270 -18.54 -12.49 12.68
C VAL A 270 -18.04 -13.61 11.74
N GLY A 271 -17.66 -14.79 12.26
CA GLY A 271 -17.21 -15.92 11.46
C GLY A 271 -15.70 -15.96 11.18
N TYR A 272 -14.90 -15.09 11.78
CA TYR A 272 -13.43 -15.15 11.69
C TYR A 272 -12.84 -16.31 12.48
N GLN A 273 -11.58 -16.63 12.18
CA GLN A 273 -10.82 -17.62 12.93
C GLN A 273 -10.58 -17.16 14.38
N PRO A 274 -10.55 -18.09 15.37
CA PRO A 274 -10.25 -17.74 16.75
C PRO A 274 -8.81 -17.24 16.95
N THR A 275 -7.92 -17.53 15.99
CA THR A 275 -6.50 -17.11 15.97
C THR A 275 -6.28 -15.78 15.24
N LEU A 276 -7.33 -14.99 14.97
CA LEU A 276 -7.25 -13.78 14.14
C LEU A 276 -6.09 -12.85 14.53
N ALA A 277 -6.03 -12.50 15.82
CA ALA A 277 -5.01 -11.58 16.34
C ALA A 277 -3.61 -12.19 16.33
N GLU A 278 -3.49 -13.50 16.54
CA GLU A 278 -2.21 -14.20 16.51
C GLU A 278 -1.67 -14.31 15.08
N ASP A 279 -2.52 -14.71 14.13
CA ASP A 279 -2.14 -14.85 12.71
C ASP A 279 -1.70 -13.50 12.12
N LEU A 280 -2.42 -12.43 12.43
CA LEU A 280 -2.04 -11.07 12.05
C LEU A 280 -0.78 -10.62 12.80
N GLY A 281 -0.69 -10.83 14.11
CA GLY A 281 0.45 -10.43 14.93
C GLY A 281 1.76 -11.08 14.45
N MET A 282 1.75 -12.38 14.14
CA MET A 282 2.94 -13.07 13.62
C MET A 282 3.47 -12.48 12.31
N LEU A 283 2.59 -11.93 11.48
CA LEU A 283 2.97 -11.24 10.24
C LEU A 283 3.41 -9.81 10.52
N GLN A 284 2.62 -9.05 11.29
CA GLN A 284 2.83 -7.62 11.50
C GLN A 284 4.08 -7.35 12.35
N GLU A 285 4.40 -8.18 13.34
CA GLU A 285 5.56 -7.94 14.22
C GLU A 285 6.91 -8.21 13.54
N ARG A 286 6.92 -8.95 12.43
CA ARG A 286 8.09 -9.10 11.56
C ARG A 286 8.36 -7.84 10.73
N ILE A 287 7.32 -7.06 10.44
CA ILE A 287 7.40 -5.79 9.72
C ILE A 287 7.77 -4.71 10.74
N THR A 288 9.06 -4.39 10.84
CA THR A 288 9.56 -3.40 11.80
C THR A 288 10.94 -2.89 11.40
N SER A 289 11.35 -1.79 12.04
CA SER A 289 12.72 -1.29 12.04
C SER A 289 13.60 -2.10 12.98
N THR A 290 14.74 -2.56 12.47
CA THR A 290 15.78 -3.22 13.25
C THR A 290 17.03 -2.34 13.28
N THR A 291 18.00 -2.71 14.11
CA THR A 291 19.32 -2.06 14.13
C THR A 291 20.09 -2.13 12.80
N LYS A 292 19.71 -3.03 11.87
CA LYS A 292 20.39 -3.23 10.58
C LYS A 292 19.74 -2.49 9.41
N GLY A 293 18.44 -2.26 9.48
CA GLY A 293 17.62 -1.72 8.40
C GLY A 293 16.15 -1.71 8.78
N SER A 294 15.29 -1.22 7.89
CA SER A 294 13.85 -1.09 8.15
C SER A 294 12.99 -1.69 7.04
N ILE A 295 11.82 -2.22 7.41
CA ILE A 295 10.76 -2.55 6.46
C ILE A 295 9.59 -1.65 6.76
N THR A 296 9.36 -0.64 5.92
CA THR A 296 8.14 0.16 5.98
C THR A 296 7.08 -0.52 5.12
N SER A 297 5.93 -0.86 5.70
CA SER A 297 4.86 -1.49 4.93
C SER A 297 3.71 -0.55 4.60
N VAL A 298 3.23 -0.60 3.36
CA VAL A 298 2.01 0.07 2.92
C VAL A 298 1.01 -1.00 2.56
N GLN A 299 -0.05 -1.09 3.36
CA GLN A 299 -1.00 -2.18 3.34
C GLN A 299 -2.35 -1.65 2.87
N ALA A 300 -2.86 -2.15 1.77
CA ALA A 300 -4.23 -1.86 1.39
C ALA A 300 -5.17 -2.60 2.35
N VAL A 301 -6.09 -1.87 2.97
CA VAL A 301 -7.07 -2.43 3.90
C VAL A 301 -8.46 -2.30 3.31
N TYR A 302 -9.10 -3.44 3.04
CA TYR A 302 -10.51 -3.47 2.68
C TYR A 302 -11.36 -3.50 3.95
N VAL A 303 -12.28 -2.54 4.08
CA VAL A 303 -13.26 -2.49 5.17
C VAL A 303 -14.55 -3.15 4.67
N PRO A 304 -14.93 -4.34 5.20
CA PRO A 304 -16.14 -5.02 4.77
C PRO A 304 -17.37 -4.21 5.17
N ALA A 305 -18.27 -4.00 4.20
CA ALA A 305 -19.52 -3.25 4.39
C ALA A 305 -19.34 -1.83 4.98
N ASP A 306 -18.16 -1.22 4.78
CA ASP A 306 -17.77 0.07 5.37
C ASP A 306 -17.87 0.11 6.92
N ASP A 307 -17.83 -1.06 7.58
CA ASP A 307 -17.86 -1.19 9.03
C ASP A 307 -16.44 -1.32 9.63
N ILE A 308 -15.92 -0.21 10.16
CA ILE A 308 -14.62 -0.17 10.84
C ILE A 308 -14.58 -0.97 12.15
N THR A 309 -15.74 -1.36 12.70
CA THR A 309 -15.85 -2.14 13.93
C THR A 309 -15.75 -3.65 13.69
N ASP A 310 -15.71 -4.07 12.43
CA ASP A 310 -15.43 -5.46 12.07
C ASP A 310 -14.08 -5.91 12.68
N PRO A 311 -13.99 -7.13 13.24
CA PRO A 311 -12.78 -7.61 13.89
C PRO A 311 -11.50 -7.55 13.04
N ALA A 312 -11.60 -7.73 11.72
CA ALA A 312 -10.43 -7.77 10.85
C ALA A 312 -9.79 -6.38 10.67
N PRO A 313 -10.53 -5.33 10.24
CA PRO A 313 -10.04 -3.95 10.30
C PRO A 313 -9.63 -3.54 11.71
N ALA A 314 -10.45 -3.79 12.74
CA ALA A 314 -10.17 -3.38 14.12
C ALA A 314 -8.83 -3.92 14.64
N THR A 315 -8.54 -5.20 14.37
CA THR A 315 -7.25 -5.82 14.74
C THR A 315 -6.11 -5.31 13.87
N THR A 316 -6.36 -5.00 12.60
CA THR A 316 -5.34 -4.41 11.73
C THR A 316 -4.96 -3.01 12.22
N PHE A 317 -5.94 -2.19 12.60
CA PHE A 317 -5.74 -0.83 13.10
C PHE A 317 -4.80 -0.76 14.31
N SER A 318 -4.86 -1.73 15.23
CA SER A 318 -3.95 -1.73 16.39
C SER A 318 -2.48 -1.90 16.04
N HIS A 319 -2.16 -2.36 14.81
CA HIS A 319 -0.79 -2.47 14.33
C HIS A 319 -0.36 -1.30 13.44
N LEU A 320 -1.27 -0.42 12.99
CA LEU A 320 -0.93 0.65 12.06
C LEU A 320 -0.36 1.88 12.78
N ASP A 321 0.74 2.40 12.26
CA ASP A 321 1.34 3.67 12.68
C ASP A 321 0.71 4.87 11.98
N ALA A 322 0.26 4.70 10.73
CA ALA A 322 -0.42 5.75 9.97
C ALA A 322 -1.59 5.20 9.15
N THR A 323 -2.67 5.97 9.08
CA THR A 323 -3.87 5.64 8.32
C THR A 323 -4.08 6.67 7.21
N THR A 324 -4.02 6.22 5.97
CA THR A 324 -4.29 7.01 4.76
C THR A 324 -5.66 6.64 4.22
N VAL A 325 -6.63 7.51 4.43
CA VAL A 325 -8.02 7.31 3.96
C VAL A 325 -8.22 8.02 2.63
N LEU A 326 -8.62 7.25 1.61
CA LEU A 326 -8.95 7.75 0.28
C LEU A 326 -10.45 7.79 0.08
N ASP A 327 -10.97 8.97 -0.23
CA ASP A 327 -12.39 9.24 -0.37
C ASP A 327 -12.79 9.41 -1.85
N ARG A 328 -13.91 8.78 -2.22
CA ARG A 328 -14.50 8.91 -3.54
C ARG A 328 -15.01 10.33 -3.81
N ALA A 329 -15.57 11.02 -2.81
CA ALA A 329 -16.07 12.39 -2.99
C ALA A 329 -14.93 13.35 -3.36
N VAL A 330 -13.75 13.17 -2.74
CA VAL A 330 -12.54 13.92 -3.06
C VAL A 330 -12.08 13.62 -4.50
N ALA A 331 -12.06 12.35 -4.90
CA ALA A 331 -11.70 11.93 -6.26
C ALA A 331 -12.65 12.51 -7.34
N GLU A 332 -13.97 12.49 -7.08
CA GLU A 332 -15.00 13.04 -7.98
C GLU A 332 -14.89 14.57 -8.13
N SER A 333 -14.37 15.26 -7.11
CA SER A 333 -14.06 16.70 -7.17
C SER A 333 -12.79 17.04 -7.98
N GLY A 334 -12.11 16.03 -8.52
CA GLY A 334 -10.90 16.14 -9.33
C GLY A 334 -9.59 16.21 -8.54
N ILE A 335 -9.60 16.04 -7.22
CA ILE A 335 -8.40 16.13 -6.37
C ILE A 335 -7.70 14.77 -6.34
N TYR A 336 -6.47 14.74 -6.82
CA TYR A 336 -5.58 13.57 -6.77
C TYR A 336 -4.23 13.94 -6.13
N PRO A 337 -3.70 13.13 -5.18
CA PRO A 337 -4.31 11.91 -4.63
C PRO A 337 -5.57 12.19 -3.80
N ALA A 338 -6.53 11.26 -3.81
CA ALA A 338 -7.86 11.44 -3.22
C ALA A 338 -7.87 11.26 -1.68
N VAL A 339 -6.87 11.79 -0.99
CA VAL A 339 -6.70 11.66 0.46
C VAL A 339 -7.66 12.60 1.19
N ASN A 340 -8.42 12.07 2.15
CA ASN A 340 -9.22 12.87 3.07
C ASN A 340 -8.36 13.23 4.30
N PRO A 341 -7.87 14.49 4.42
CA PRO A 341 -6.94 14.86 5.48
C PRO A 341 -7.54 14.82 6.88
N LEU A 342 -8.88 14.85 7.02
CA LEU A 342 -9.55 14.88 8.33
C LEU A 342 -9.75 13.48 8.93
N GLU A 343 -9.79 12.44 8.10
CA GLU A 343 -9.98 11.04 8.53
C GLU A 343 -8.66 10.27 8.60
N CYS A 344 -7.57 10.88 8.12
CA CYS A 344 -6.24 10.34 8.24
C CYS A 344 -5.66 10.60 9.63
N ALA A 345 -4.77 9.71 10.08
CA ALA A 345 -4.01 9.89 11.31
C ALA A 345 -2.59 9.34 11.15
N SER A 346 -1.66 9.86 11.94
CA SER A 346 -0.31 9.31 12.08
C SER A 346 0.14 9.39 13.53
N ARG A 347 0.73 8.31 14.03
CA ARG A 347 1.30 8.23 15.39
C ARG A 347 2.44 9.22 15.58
N ILE A 348 3.21 9.50 14.54
CA ILE A 348 4.37 10.40 14.60
C ILE A 348 4.00 11.87 14.39
N MET A 349 2.70 12.21 14.29
CA MET A 349 2.25 13.61 14.31
C MET A 349 2.31 14.15 15.75
N ASP A 350 3.53 14.28 16.28
CA ASP A 350 3.85 14.67 17.65
C ASP A 350 5.09 15.58 17.63
N PRO A 351 5.07 16.76 18.29
CA PRO A 351 6.21 17.68 18.34
C PRO A 351 7.47 17.10 19.00
N ASP A 352 7.38 15.98 19.72
CA ASP A 352 8.55 15.27 20.26
C ASP A 352 9.28 14.45 19.17
N VAL A 353 8.61 14.12 18.07
CA VAL A 353 9.15 13.31 16.95
C VAL A 353 9.44 14.17 15.71
N ILE A 354 8.55 15.09 15.38
CA ILE A 354 8.67 15.96 14.20
C ILE A 354 8.96 17.40 14.61
N ASP A 355 9.49 18.20 13.68
CA ASP A 355 9.78 19.60 13.94
C ASP A 355 8.52 20.36 14.40
N VAL A 356 8.66 21.22 15.41
CA VAL A 356 7.55 21.99 15.99
C VAL A 356 6.82 22.83 14.93
N ASP A 357 7.56 23.38 13.98
CA ASP A 357 6.98 24.15 12.87
C ASP A 357 6.12 23.27 11.95
N HIS A 358 6.57 22.03 11.67
CA HIS A 358 5.78 21.07 10.90
C HIS A 358 4.49 20.71 11.63
N TYR A 359 4.57 20.37 12.92
CA TYR A 359 3.40 20.04 13.74
C TYR A 359 2.38 21.18 13.77
N ASN A 360 2.81 22.41 14.07
CA ASN A 360 1.91 23.56 14.18
C ASN A 360 1.22 23.86 12.84
N VAL A 361 1.96 23.86 11.74
CA VAL A 361 1.38 24.08 10.40
C VAL A 361 0.36 23.00 10.04
N ALA A 362 0.66 21.73 10.34
CA ALA A 362 -0.27 20.62 10.09
C ALA A 362 -1.56 20.76 10.92
N GLN A 363 -1.44 21.09 12.21
CA GLN A 363 -2.59 21.30 13.10
C GLN A 363 -3.48 22.47 12.64
N ASP A 364 -2.88 23.60 12.26
CA ASP A 364 -3.61 24.78 11.78
C ASP A 364 -4.36 24.47 10.47
N ILE A 365 -3.75 23.67 9.57
CA ILE A 365 -4.43 23.21 8.35
C ILE A 365 -5.63 22.31 8.69
N VAL A 366 -5.47 21.35 9.60
CA VAL A 366 -6.57 20.47 10.03
C VAL A 366 -7.70 21.30 10.64
N GLN A 367 -7.38 22.23 11.54
CA GLN A 367 -8.38 23.14 12.14
C GLN A 367 -9.11 23.99 11.09
N MET A 368 -8.38 24.54 10.11
CA MET A 368 -8.96 25.31 9.02
C MET A 368 -9.92 24.46 8.17
N LEU A 369 -9.52 23.24 7.83
CA LEU A 369 -10.35 22.32 7.04
C LEU A 369 -11.58 21.83 7.81
N THR A 370 -11.47 21.61 9.13
CA THR A 370 -12.62 21.30 9.98
C THR A 370 -13.61 22.46 10.01
N LYS A 371 -13.14 23.70 10.24
CA LYS A 371 -14.00 24.88 10.20
C LYS A 371 -14.64 25.07 8.81
N TYR A 372 -13.89 24.81 7.74
CA TYR A 372 -14.44 24.86 6.38
C TYR A 372 -15.57 23.85 6.16
N LYS A 373 -15.45 22.63 6.68
CA LYS A 373 -16.50 21.60 6.58
C LYS A 373 -17.79 22.03 7.30
N GLU A 374 -17.68 22.64 8.49
CA GLU A 374 -18.84 23.20 9.20
C GLU A 374 -19.51 24.34 8.41
N LEU A 375 -18.69 25.20 7.79
CA LEU A 375 -19.18 26.31 6.97
C LEU A 375 -19.80 25.83 5.63
N GLN A 376 -19.36 24.69 5.08
CA GLN A 376 -19.95 24.13 3.84
C GLN A 376 -21.45 23.84 3.99
N ASP A 377 -21.87 23.30 5.13
CA ASP A 377 -23.29 23.01 5.40
C ASP A 377 -24.12 24.30 5.45
N ILE A 378 -23.57 25.36 6.06
CA ILE A 378 -24.19 26.68 6.11
C ILE A 378 -24.26 27.31 4.72
N ILE A 379 -23.17 27.24 3.93
CA ILE A 379 -23.11 27.76 2.56
C ILE A 379 -24.15 27.06 1.67
N ALA A 380 -24.34 25.76 1.84
CA ALA A 380 -25.30 24.99 1.05
C ALA A 380 -26.76 25.42 1.32
N VAL A 381 -27.07 25.93 2.51
CA VAL A 381 -28.42 26.34 2.92
C VAL A 381 -28.67 27.83 2.70
N LEU A 382 -27.74 28.69 3.14
CA LEU A 382 -27.92 30.15 3.20
C LEU A 382 -27.18 30.90 2.08
N GLY A 383 -26.14 30.29 1.48
CA GLY A 383 -25.25 30.94 0.52
C GLY A 383 -24.02 31.58 1.17
N ILE A 384 -23.01 31.90 0.35
CA ILE A 384 -21.71 32.40 0.81
C ILE A 384 -21.75 33.85 1.30
N ASP A 385 -22.73 34.64 0.85
CA ASP A 385 -22.84 36.07 1.16
C ASP A 385 -23.24 36.33 2.61
N GLU A 386 -23.91 35.35 3.23
CA GLU A 386 -24.39 35.38 4.63
C GLU A 386 -23.28 35.11 5.66
N LEU A 387 -22.09 34.71 5.20
CA LEU A 387 -20.95 34.49 6.09
C LEU A 387 -20.33 35.82 6.55
N SER A 388 -19.71 35.80 7.74
CA SER A 388 -18.89 36.91 8.20
C SER A 388 -17.68 37.12 7.28
N GLU A 389 -17.14 38.34 7.22
CA GLU A 389 -15.95 38.61 6.39
C GLU A 389 -14.74 37.77 6.80
N GLU A 390 -14.62 37.43 8.09
CA GLU A 390 -13.57 36.52 8.59
C GLU A 390 -13.78 35.09 8.09
N ASP A 391 -15.01 34.59 8.11
CA ASP A 391 -15.32 33.25 7.62
C ASP A 391 -15.17 33.16 6.10
N LYS A 392 -15.44 34.24 5.35
CA LYS A 392 -15.16 34.30 3.91
C LYS A 392 -13.67 34.14 3.61
N VAL A 393 -12.79 34.76 4.40
CA VAL A 393 -11.33 34.60 4.27
C VAL A 393 -10.92 33.16 4.58
N VAL A 394 -11.47 32.55 5.64
CA VAL A 394 -11.20 31.14 5.98
C VAL A 394 -11.64 30.22 4.84
N VAL A 395 -12.83 30.43 4.27
CA VAL A 395 -13.35 29.64 3.14
C VAL A 395 -12.45 29.76 1.91
N ASP A 396 -12.00 30.96 1.57
CA ASP A 396 -11.11 31.17 0.43
C ASP A 396 -9.76 30.46 0.62
N ARG A 397 -9.15 30.59 1.81
CA ARG A 397 -7.91 29.88 2.14
C ARG A 397 -8.10 28.37 2.17
N ALA A 398 -9.17 27.87 2.78
CA ALA A 398 -9.45 26.44 2.86
C ALA A 398 -9.66 25.81 1.47
N ARG A 399 -10.31 26.52 0.53
CA ARG A 399 -10.42 26.09 -0.87
C ARG A 399 -9.05 26.00 -1.54
N LYS A 400 -8.20 27.01 -1.35
CA LYS A 400 -6.82 27.01 -1.86
C LYS A 400 -5.99 25.86 -1.28
N VAL A 401 -6.07 25.62 0.04
CA VAL A 401 -5.42 24.48 0.71
C VAL A 401 -5.90 23.16 0.10
N THR A 402 -7.21 22.98 -0.02
CA THR A 402 -7.82 21.77 -0.57
C THR A 402 -7.33 21.47 -1.98
N ARG A 403 -7.21 22.51 -2.83
CA ARG A 403 -6.57 22.36 -4.16
C ARG A 403 -5.08 22.13 -4.07
N PHE A 404 -4.38 22.80 -3.16
CA PHE A 404 -2.93 22.68 -3.02
C PHE A 404 -2.47 21.32 -2.48
N LEU A 405 -3.34 20.57 -1.81
CA LEU A 405 -3.09 19.18 -1.46
C LEU A 405 -3.04 18.25 -2.68
N SER A 406 -3.61 18.65 -3.83
CA SER A 406 -3.44 17.91 -5.08
C SER A 406 -2.01 18.01 -5.62
N GLN A 407 -1.56 16.94 -6.26
CA GLN A 407 -0.20 16.82 -6.78
C GLN A 407 -0.17 15.92 -8.01
N PRO A 408 0.47 16.36 -9.12
CA PRO A 408 0.67 15.50 -10.27
C PRO A 408 1.76 14.48 -9.95
N PHE A 409 1.42 13.20 -10.12
CA PHE A 409 2.33 12.08 -9.91
C PHE A 409 3.14 11.76 -11.15
N GLN A 410 4.39 11.36 -10.97
CA GLN A 410 5.27 11.03 -12.08
C GLN A 410 4.81 9.75 -12.79
N VAL A 411 4.33 8.76 -12.05
CA VAL A 411 3.78 7.53 -12.64
C VAL A 411 2.50 7.80 -13.44
N ALA A 412 1.79 8.89 -13.15
CA ALA A 412 0.55 9.28 -13.83
C ALA A 412 0.78 10.22 -15.03
N GLU A 413 2.03 10.58 -15.36
CA GLU A 413 2.36 11.49 -16.46
C GLU A 413 1.85 10.97 -17.81
N VAL A 414 1.87 9.65 -18.01
CA VAL A 414 1.36 8.99 -19.23
C VAL A 414 -0.14 9.22 -19.44
N PHE A 415 -0.91 9.30 -18.34
CA PHE A 415 -2.36 9.47 -18.38
C PHE A 415 -2.78 10.94 -18.34
N THR A 416 -2.05 11.76 -17.57
CA THR A 416 -2.40 13.17 -17.32
C THR A 416 -1.76 14.13 -18.31
N GLY A 417 -0.66 13.73 -18.96
CA GLY A 417 0.15 14.62 -19.80
C GLY A 417 0.89 15.72 -19.03
N MET A 418 0.84 15.70 -17.69
CA MET A 418 1.50 16.66 -16.81
C MET A 418 2.71 16.01 -16.16
N THR A 419 3.84 16.72 -16.14
CA THR A 419 5.06 16.25 -15.49
C THR A 419 4.85 16.09 -13.99
N GLY A 420 5.24 14.95 -13.44
CA GLY A 420 5.18 14.72 -12.00
C GLY A 420 6.13 15.60 -11.20
N HIS A 421 5.76 15.92 -9.96
CA HIS A 421 6.58 16.72 -9.06
C HIS A 421 6.87 15.95 -7.77
N TYR A 422 8.15 15.79 -7.43
CA TYR A 422 8.59 15.38 -6.10
C TYR A 422 8.77 16.63 -5.23
N VAL A 423 8.01 16.77 -4.15
CA VAL A 423 8.05 17.96 -3.29
C VAL A 423 8.81 17.64 -2.00
N GLN A 424 9.80 18.46 -1.65
CA GLN A 424 10.56 18.26 -0.41
C GLN A 424 9.71 18.61 0.83
N LEU A 425 9.99 17.98 1.96
CA LEU A 425 9.27 18.23 3.21
C LEU A 425 9.37 19.71 3.64
N ALA A 426 10.58 20.28 3.63
CA ALA A 426 10.80 21.68 3.98
C ALA A 426 10.01 22.64 3.07
N ASP A 427 10.04 22.40 1.75
CA ASP A 427 9.25 23.18 0.79
C ASP A 427 7.75 23.06 1.07
N THR A 428 7.28 21.89 1.50
CA THR A 428 5.87 21.66 1.85
C THR A 428 5.48 22.51 3.06
N VAL A 429 6.20 22.40 4.17
CA VAL A 429 5.91 23.15 5.40
C VAL A 429 5.94 24.66 5.16
N GLU A 430 6.96 25.17 4.46
CA GLU A 430 7.07 26.60 4.13
C GLU A 430 5.91 27.08 3.25
N SER A 431 5.54 26.30 2.24
CA SER A 431 4.45 26.65 1.31
C SER A 431 3.10 26.75 2.02
N PHE A 432 2.79 25.77 2.88
CA PHE A 432 1.52 25.74 3.63
C PHE A 432 1.51 26.80 4.75
N SER A 433 2.63 27.02 5.43
CA SER A 433 2.77 28.12 6.40
C SER A 433 2.48 29.48 5.77
N GLY A 434 3.04 29.76 4.58
CA GLY A 434 2.77 31.02 3.89
C GLY A 434 1.31 31.20 3.47
N LEU A 435 0.61 30.09 3.16
CA LEU A 435 -0.82 30.09 2.84
C LEU A 435 -1.68 30.36 4.09
N LEU A 436 -1.35 29.73 5.23
CA LEU A 436 -1.98 29.99 6.52
C LEU A 436 -1.84 31.47 6.95
N MET A 437 -0.64 32.05 6.77
CA MET A 437 -0.35 33.44 7.10
C MET A 437 -1.01 34.46 6.15
N GLY A 438 -1.59 34.02 5.02
CA GLY A 438 -2.25 34.90 4.05
C GLY A 438 -1.32 35.55 3.03
N SER A 439 -0.06 35.11 2.94
CA SER A 439 0.93 35.68 2.00
C SER A 439 0.50 35.49 0.53
N TYR A 440 -0.38 34.52 0.28
CA TYR A 440 -0.82 34.11 -1.05
C TYR A 440 -2.32 34.36 -1.31
N ASP A 441 -2.96 35.22 -0.51
CA ASP A 441 -4.41 35.49 -0.64
C ASP A 441 -4.79 36.10 -2.00
N GLN A 442 -3.89 36.86 -2.63
CA GLN A 442 -4.12 37.46 -3.94
C GLN A 442 -4.02 36.46 -5.11
N ILE A 443 -3.52 35.25 -4.86
CA ILE A 443 -3.36 34.23 -5.89
C ILE A 443 -4.70 33.51 -6.11
N PRO A 444 -5.12 33.27 -7.37
CA PRO A 444 -6.38 32.58 -7.65
C PRO A 444 -6.33 31.09 -7.24
N GLU A 445 -7.48 30.54 -6.81
CA GLU A 445 -7.63 29.13 -6.36
C GLU A 445 -7.04 28.12 -7.36
N MET A 446 -7.33 28.30 -8.66
CA MET A 446 -6.91 27.35 -9.70
C MET A 446 -5.39 27.29 -9.92
N ALA A 447 -4.62 28.28 -9.45
CA ALA A 447 -3.16 28.21 -9.50
C ALA A 447 -2.59 27.16 -8.53
N PHE A 448 -3.33 26.81 -7.48
CA PHE A 448 -2.95 25.78 -6.51
C PHE A 448 -3.33 24.36 -6.92
N TYR A 449 -4.10 24.19 -8.00
CA TYR A 449 -4.56 22.88 -8.46
C TYR A 449 -3.50 22.18 -9.31
N MET A 450 -3.20 20.89 -9.03
CA MET A 450 -2.27 20.03 -9.78
C MET A 450 -0.90 20.68 -10.01
N VAL A 451 -0.23 21.05 -8.92
CA VAL A 451 1.11 21.65 -8.90
C VAL A 451 1.98 21.04 -7.79
N GLY A 452 3.29 21.29 -7.83
CA GLY A 452 4.24 20.88 -6.79
C GLY A 452 4.24 21.86 -5.60
N GLY A 453 5.40 22.45 -5.31
CA GLY A 453 5.55 23.47 -4.26
C GLY A 453 5.14 24.88 -4.70
N ILE A 454 5.31 25.87 -3.81
CA ILE A 454 4.83 27.25 -4.05
C ILE A 454 5.43 27.94 -5.27
N LYS A 455 6.67 27.64 -5.64
CA LYS A 455 7.31 28.20 -6.84
C LYS A 455 6.51 27.86 -8.11
N SER A 456 6.03 26.62 -8.22
CA SER A 456 5.19 26.18 -9.34
C SER A 456 3.80 26.83 -9.33
N VAL A 457 3.26 27.15 -8.16
CA VAL A 457 2.00 27.93 -8.03
C VAL A 457 2.19 29.33 -8.61
N LEU A 458 3.28 30.01 -8.27
CA LEU A 458 3.57 31.36 -8.74
C LEU A 458 3.79 31.41 -10.26
N GLU A 459 4.50 30.43 -10.81
CA GLU A 459 4.68 30.29 -12.26
C GLU A 459 3.34 30.08 -12.97
N LYS A 460 2.48 29.20 -12.43
CA LYS A 460 1.14 28.95 -12.98
C LYS A 460 0.24 30.18 -12.88
N ALA A 461 0.27 30.89 -11.75
CA ALA A 461 -0.49 32.12 -11.55
C ALA A 461 -0.07 33.20 -12.57
N LYS A 462 1.23 33.32 -12.86
CA LYS A 462 1.75 34.24 -13.88
C LYS A 462 1.27 33.85 -15.28
N ALA A 463 1.33 32.57 -15.64
CA ALA A 463 0.83 32.08 -16.93
C ALA A 463 -0.67 32.37 -17.10
N MET A 464 -1.48 32.13 -16.06
CA MET A 464 -2.91 32.43 -16.08
C MET A 464 -3.19 33.93 -16.26
N ALA A 465 -2.41 34.80 -15.63
CA ALA A 465 -2.53 36.25 -15.80
C ALA A 465 -2.18 36.70 -17.23
N GLU A 466 -1.14 36.11 -17.82
CA GLU A 466 -0.74 36.37 -19.22
C GLU A 466 -1.82 35.91 -20.22
N GLU A 467 -2.40 34.72 -20.02
CA GLU A 467 -3.51 34.21 -20.85
C GLU A 467 -4.78 35.06 -20.73
N ALA A 468 -5.15 35.45 -19.51
CA ALA A 468 -6.29 36.32 -19.27
C ALA A 468 -6.11 37.69 -19.95
N ALA A 469 -4.91 38.28 -19.84
CA ALA A 469 -4.57 39.54 -20.50
C ALA A 469 -4.62 39.40 -22.04
N ALA A 470 -4.14 38.29 -22.59
CA ALA A 470 -4.20 38.01 -24.02
C ALA A 470 -5.64 37.87 -24.53
N MET A 471 -6.48 37.12 -23.80
CA MET A 471 -7.91 36.96 -24.11
C MET A 471 -8.67 38.28 -24.01
N GLU A 472 -8.39 39.10 -23.00
CA GLU A 472 -9.04 40.39 -22.85
C GLU A 472 -8.64 41.36 -23.97
N LYS A 473 -7.37 41.34 -24.38
CA LYS A 473 -6.89 42.12 -25.54
C LYS A 473 -7.59 41.68 -26.84
N GLN A 474 -7.78 40.38 -27.06
CA GLN A 474 -8.54 39.86 -28.21
C GLN A 474 -10.02 40.25 -28.14
N ARG A 475 -10.65 40.20 -26.95
CA ARG A 475 -12.04 40.61 -26.77
C ARG A 475 -12.24 42.09 -27.06
N ARG A 476 -11.35 42.95 -26.55
CA ARG A 476 -11.36 44.39 -26.82
C ARG A 476 -11.14 44.69 -28.30
N ALA A 477 -10.25 43.96 -28.98
CA ALA A 477 -10.04 44.09 -30.42
C ALA A 477 -11.29 43.68 -31.23
N ARG A 478 -11.98 42.60 -30.87
CA ARG A 478 -13.24 42.19 -31.51
C ARG A 478 -14.38 43.19 -31.27
N GLN A 479 -14.48 43.74 -30.07
CA GLN A 479 -15.48 44.77 -29.75
C GLN A 479 -15.21 46.06 -30.53
N ALA A 480 -13.95 46.46 -30.69
CA ALA A 480 -13.57 47.60 -31.52
C ALA A 480 -13.88 47.38 -33.01
N ALA A 481 -13.63 46.17 -33.54
CA ALA A 481 -13.94 45.83 -34.94
C ALA A 481 -15.46 45.78 -35.23
N ASN A 482 -16.25 45.24 -34.32
CA ASN A 482 -17.72 45.22 -34.47
C ASN A 482 -18.34 46.63 -34.34
N ALA A 483 -17.72 47.52 -33.57
CA ALA A 483 -18.14 48.92 -33.47
C ALA A 483 -17.80 49.74 -34.73
N SER A 484 -16.80 49.33 -35.52
CA SER A 484 -16.48 49.97 -36.80
C SER A 484 -17.30 49.46 -37.98
N ASP A 485 -17.83 48.22 -37.93
CA ASP A 485 -18.71 47.66 -38.99
C ASP A 485 -20.20 48.04 -38.84
N SER A 486 -20.55 48.72 -37.74
CA SER A 486 -21.92 49.18 -37.44
C SER A 486 -22.12 50.70 -37.65
N GLN A 487 -21.12 51.37 -38.21
CA GLN A 487 -21.19 52.73 -38.79
C GLN A 487 -21.06 52.64 -40.31
#